data_AF-Q69QB8-F1
#
_entry.id   AF-Q69QB8-F1
#
_cell.length_a   1.000
_cell.length_b   1.000
_cell.length_c   1.000
_cell.angle_alpha   90.00
_cell.angle_beta   90.00
_cell.angle_gamma   90.00
#
_symmetry.space_group_name_H-M   'P 1'
#
loop_
_entity.id
_entity.type
_entity.pdbx_description
1 polymer ?
#
loop_
_entity_poly.entity_id
_entity_poly.type
_entity_poly.pdbx_seq_one_letter_code
_entity_poly.pdbx_strand_id
1 'polypeptide(L)'
;MAPSFDFAASILLCAEDNTAILDLGEESEEISWVVGVDASLGDLSMDFPLQSDDCIEALLGREEQQHIPMEGYLQRLLLQPDGLDLVAVRSDAIDWIWKVHELYKFGPLTAVLSVNYLDRFLSVFDLPQEEACMTQLLAVASLSLAAKMEETVVPHPLDLQVCDAKYVFETRTIKRMELAVLNALKWRMQAVTACSFIDYYLHKFNDDDTPSTSALSRSVDLILSTCKVAEFLVFRPSEIAASVALVALEEHETSMFERVATCYKNLKKERVLRCYEMIQDKIIMRNIMRQSAGSVFSIPKSPIGVLDAAACISQQSEDTFVGSPATNYESSASSKRRRICR
;
A
#
# COMPACT_ATOMS: atom_id res chain seq x y z
N MET A 1 -1.86 2.50 58.00
CA MET A 1 -2.90 3.54 57.83
C MET A 1 -3.64 3.23 56.55
N ALA A 2 -4.96 3.42 56.59
CA ALA A 2 -6.01 2.79 55.79
C ALA A 2 -6.11 3.35 54.32
N PRO A 3 -7.07 2.91 53.46
CA PRO A 3 -6.84 1.84 52.47
C PRO A 3 -7.59 2.07 51.10
N SER A 4 -7.68 0.98 50.31
CA SER A 4 -8.81 0.55 49.44
C SER A 4 -9.09 1.23 48.09
N PHE A 5 -9.12 0.45 47.01
CA PHE A 5 -10.38 -0.01 46.39
C PHE A 5 -10.17 -1.35 45.65
N ASP A 6 -10.76 -2.41 46.21
CA ASP A 6 -11.06 -3.68 45.56
C ASP A 6 -12.31 -3.52 44.68
N PHE A 7 -12.31 -4.16 43.51
CA PHE A 7 -13.53 -4.78 42.99
C PHE A 7 -13.18 -6.19 42.54
N ALA A 8 -13.24 -7.10 43.51
CA ALA A 8 -13.35 -8.53 43.29
C ALA A 8 -14.79 -8.88 42.94
N ALA A 9 -14.98 -9.65 41.87
CA ALA A 9 -15.86 -10.82 41.83
C ALA A 9 -15.66 -11.50 40.45
N SER A 10 -14.92 -12.61 40.34
CA SER A 10 -15.41 -13.97 40.63
C SER A 10 -16.38 -14.43 39.53
N ILE A 11 -16.25 -15.57 38.85
CA ILE A 11 -15.71 -16.89 39.22
C ILE A 11 -15.83 -17.79 37.96
N LEU A 12 -14.97 -18.84 37.86
CA LEU A 12 -14.88 -19.95 36.86
C LEU A 12 -13.82 -19.75 35.75
N LEU A 13 -12.56 -20.16 36.00
CA LEU A 13 -11.93 -21.49 35.66
C LEU A 13 -11.59 -21.58 34.15
N CYS A 14 -10.37 -21.82 33.65
CA CYS A 14 -9.13 -22.39 34.19
C CYS A 14 -7.90 -21.69 33.57
N ALA A 15 -6.78 -21.70 34.30
CA ALA A 15 -5.46 -21.30 33.84
C ALA A 15 -4.82 -22.39 32.96
N GLU A 16 -4.10 -21.98 31.92
CA GLU A 16 -2.83 -22.61 31.53
C GLU A 16 -1.99 -21.58 30.74
N ASP A 17 -0.79 -21.33 31.26
CA ASP A 17 0.26 -20.57 30.60
C ASP A 17 0.61 -21.20 29.25
N ASN A 18 0.81 -20.39 28.20
CA ASN A 18 1.90 -20.59 27.26
C ASN A 18 2.13 -19.34 26.40
N THR A 19 3.30 -18.77 26.63
CA THR A 19 4.01 -17.82 25.79
C THR A 19 4.19 -18.38 24.37
N ALA A 20 3.44 -17.87 23.40
CA ALA A 20 3.87 -17.66 22.02
C ALA A 20 2.67 -17.13 21.22
N ILE A 21 2.85 -15.95 20.64
CA ILE A 21 2.07 -15.46 19.51
C ILE A 21 2.11 -16.62 18.49
N LEU A 22 0.96 -17.24 18.15
CA LEU A 22 0.75 -18.44 17.29
C LEU A 22 0.30 -19.72 18.05
N ASP A 23 -0.96 -19.82 18.49
CA ASP A 23 -1.77 -21.04 18.30
C ASP A 23 -3.25 -20.78 18.64
N LEU A 24 -4.18 -21.30 17.83
CA LEU A 24 -5.55 -21.67 18.22
C LEU A 24 -6.38 -22.08 16.99
N GLY A 25 -6.72 -23.37 16.96
CA GLY A 25 -8.08 -23.88 16.69
C GLY A 25 -8.58 -23.84 15.25
N GLU A 26 -8.72 -25.02 14.64
CA GLU A 26 -9.32 -25.26 13.33
C GLU A 26 -10.85 -25.26 13.40
N GLU A 27 -11.52 -24.56 12.47
CA GLU A 27 -12.70 -25.04 11.71
C GLU A 27 -12.73 -24.25 10.37
N SER A 28 -12.88 -24.94 9.24
CA SER A 28 -12.91 -24.33 7.90
C SER A 28 -13.95 -25.03 7.05
N GLU A 29 -14.93 -24.26 6.56
CA GLU A 29 -15.67 -24.58 5.34
C GLU A 29 -15.26 -23.58 4.23
N GLU A 30 -14.80 -24.12 3.09
CA GLU A 30 -14.48 -23.36 1.88
C GLU A 30 -15.74 -23.21 1.02
N ILE A 31 -16.00 -21.98 0.54
CA ILE A 31 -16.99 -21.70 -0.49
C ILE A 31 -16.25 -21.10 -1.69
N SER A 32 -16.31 -21.81 -2.81
CA SER A 32 -15.75 -21.48 -4.11
C SER A 32 -16.62 -20.46 -4.85
N TRP A 33 -16.03 -19.36 -5.32
CA TRP A 33 -16.63 -18.52 -6.36
C TRP A 33 -15.58 -18.16 -7.43
N VAL A 34 -15.79 -18.70 -8.62
CA VAL A 34 -15.19 -18.29 -9.88
C VAL A 34 -16.19 -17.37 -10.56
N VAL A 35 -15.83 -16.14 -10.93
CA VAL A 35 -16.19 -15.46 -12.20
C VAL A 35 -15.34 -14.17 -12.29
N GLY A 36 -14.64 -14.02 -13.41
CA GLY A 36 -13.88 -12.81 -13.74
C GLY A 36 -14.73 -11.75 -14.43
N VAL A 37 -14.40 -10.48 -14.19
CA VAL A 37 -14.81 -9.34 -15.02
C VAL A 37 -13.67 -8.32 -15.02
N ASP A 38 -13.26 -7.89 -16.22
CA ASP A 38 -12.32 -6.79 -16.45
C ASP A 38 -12.83 -5.49 -15.81
N ALA A 39 -12.08 -4.94 -14.85
CA ALA A 39 -12.28 -3.58 -14.37
C ALA A 39 -11.21 -2.67 -15.01
N SER A 40 -11.43 -2.27 -16.26
CA SER A 40 -10.70 -1.17 -16.87
C SER A 40 -11.28 0.16 -16.37
N LEU A 41 -10.46 0.94 -15.67
CA LEU A 41 -10.55 2.39 -15.41
C LEU A 41 -11.80 3.06 -16.01
N GLY A 42 -12.93 2.86 -15.35
CA GLY A 42 -14.24 3.24 -15.86
C GLY A 42 -15.07 3.69 -14.68
N ASP A 43 -15.25 5.00 -14.61
CA ASP A 43 -16.23 5.69 -13.78
C ASP A 43 -15.78 6.17 -12.38
N LEU A 44 -14.73 7.01 -12.37
CA LEU A 44 -14.64 8.10 -11.37
C LEU A 44 -15.51 9.31 -11.76
N SER A 45 -16.42 9.16 -12.73
CA SER A 45 -17.34 10.19 -13.22
C SER A 45 -18.76 9.98 -12.67
N MET A 46 -18.86 9.47 -11.45
CA MET A 46 -20.07 9.65 -10.65
C MET A 46 -19.98 11.05 -10.04
N ASP A 47 -20.95 11.92 -10.36
CA ASP A 47 -21.13 13.24 -9.76
C ASP A 47 -21.38 13.10 -8.24
N PHE A 48 -20.33 12.82 -7.48
CA PHE A 48 -20.37 12.90 -6.04
C PHE A 48 -20.51 14.38 -5.67
N PRO A 49 -21.38 14.74 -4.70
CA PRO A 49 -21.46 16.10 -4.23
C PRO A 49 -20.07 16.58 -3.81
N LEU A 50 -19.65 17.75 -4.33
CA LEU A 50 -18.41 18.40 -3.94
C LEU A 50 -18.32 18.40 -2.42
N GLN A 51 -17.20 17.88 -1.89
CA GLN A 51 -17.01 17.77 -0.46
C GLN A 51 -17.06 19.16 0.16
N SER A 52 -18.07 19.42 1.01
CA SER A 52 -18.18 20.68 1.73
C SER A 52 -17.05 20.84 2.74
N ASP A 53 -16.77 22.08 3.13
CA ASP A 53 -15.82 22.40 4.19
C ASP A 53 -16.12 21.63 5.50
N ASP A 54 -17.39 21.35 5.81
CA ASP A 54 -17.81 20.54 6.97
C ASP A 54 -17.41 19.05 6.82
N CYS A 55 -17.47 18.50 5.60
CA CYS A 55 -17.02 17.13 5.32
C CYS A 55 -15.51 17.02 5.54
N ILE A 56 -14.75 18.00 5.06
CA ILE A 56 -13.30 18.08 5.25
C ILE A 56 -12.95 18.19 6.72
N GLU A 57 -13.68 18.99 7.50
CA GLU A 57 -13.50 19.07 8.95
C GLU A 57 -13.68 17.71 9.63
N ALA A 58 -14.72 16.96 9.25
CA ALA A 58 -14.97 15.63 9.78
C ALA A 58 -13.85 14.63 9.39
N LEU A 59 -13.35 14.70 8.16
CA LEU A 59 -12.23 13.87 7.71
C LEU A 59 -10.92 14.19 8.45
N LEU A 60 -10.61 15.47 8.67
CA LEU A 60 -9.46 15.92 9.45
C LEU A 60 -9.53 15.41 10.89
N GLY A 61 -10.71 15.46 11.52
CA GLY A 61 -10.92 14.91 12.87
C GLY A 61 -10.70 13.40 12.95
N ARG A 62 -11.11 12.64 11.91
CA ARG A 62 -10.89 11.18 11.84
C ARG A 62 -9.42 10.83 11.58
N GLU A 63 -8.76 11.56 10.70
CA GLU A 63 -7.33 11.42 10.40
C GLU A 63 -6.49 11.51 11.69
N GLU A 64 -6.72 12.56 12.51
CA GLU A 64 -5.94 12.82 13.73
C GLU A 64 -6.11 11.73 14.81
N GLN A 65 -7.28 11.13 14.90
CA GLN A 65 -7.60 10.24 16.02
C GLN A 65 -7.29 8.76 15.77
N GLN A 66 -7.29 8.31 14.50
CA GLN A 66 -7.55 6.88 14.24
C GLN A 66 -6.74 6.22 13.14
N HIS A 67 -6.18 6.98 12.18
CA HIS A 67 -5.77 6.42 10.89
C HIS A 67 -4.30 6.67 10.52
N ILE A 68 -3.51 7.22 11.44
CA ILE A 68 -2.07 7.43 11.28
C ILE A 68 -1.32 6.38 12.12
N PRO A 69 -0.17 5.86 11.66
CA PRO A 69 0.72 5.05 12.48
C PRO A 69 1.09 5.72 13.82
N MET A 70 1.40 4.91 14.85
CA MET A 70 1.78 5.42 16.16
C MET A 70 3.02 6.32 16.08
N GLU A 71 3.05 7.36 16.92
CA GLU A 71 4.20 8.26 17.04
C GLU A 71 5.47 7.48 17.37
N GLY A 72 6.58 7.80 16.70
CA GLY A 72 7.83 7.05 16.84
C GLY A 72 8.05 5.98 15.76
N TYR A 73 7.01 5.59 15.01
CA TYR A 73 7.14 4.55 13.96
C TYR A 73 8.17 4.92 12.89
N LEU A 74 8.10 6.15 12.35
CA LEU A 74 9.07 6.61 11.36
C LEU A 74 10.50 6.62 11.91
N GLN A 75 10.68 7.04 13.17
CA GLN A 75 11.99 7.01 13.81
C GLN A 75 12.48 5.57 13.95
N ARG A 76 11.61 4.63 14.37
CA ARG A 76 11.96 3.21 14.45
C ARG A 76 12.33 2.61 13.10
N LEU A 77 11.61 2.97 12.04
CA LEU A 77 11.93 2.54 10.67
C LEU A 77 13.31 3.06 10.22
N LEU A 78 13.60 4.35 10.46
CA LEU A 78 14.82 5.00 9.98
C LEU A 78 16.04 4.71 10.86
N LEU A 79 15.82 4.43 12.15
CA LEU A 79 16.83 3.86 13.01
C LEU A 79 17.10 2.42 12.54
N GLN A 80 18.35 2.01 12.56
CA GLN A 80 18.72 0.60 12.37
C GLN A 80 19.09 -0.02 13.72
N PRO A 81 18.12 -0.26 14.64
CA PRO A 81 18.41 -1.09 15.79
C PRO A 81 18.87 -2.46 15.28
N ASP A 82 19.95 -2.97 15.83
CA ASP A 82 20.41 -4.35 15.63
C ASP A 82 20.83 -4.76 14.22
N GLY A 83 21.15 -3.78 13.36
CA GLY A 83 21.65 -4.02 11.99
C GLY A 83 20.58 -4.47 11.01
N LEU A 84 19.30 -4.32 11.39
CA LEU A 84 18.16 -4.72 10.59
C LEU A 84 17.60 -3.51 9.84
N ASP A 85 17.57 -3.63 8.52
CA ASP A 85 17.06 -2.58 7.64
C ASP A 85 15.54 -2.69 7.52
N LEU A 86 14.83 -2.24 8.57
CA LEU A 86 13.37 -2.17 8.60
C LEU A 86 12.79 -1.39 7.41
N VAL A 87 13.53 -0.38 6.91
CA VAL A 87 13.16 0.36 5.70
C VAL A 87 13.15 -0.58 4.49
N ALA A 88 14.20 -1.38 4.31
CA ALA A 88 14.26 -2.35 3.21
C ALA A 88 13.17 -3.43 3.32
N VAL A 89 12.87 -3.92 4.53
CA VAL A 89 11.80 -4.91 4.76
C VAL A 89 10.43 -4.31 4.40
N ARG A 90 10.15 -3.07 4.82
CA ARG A 90 8.94 -2.32 4.43
C ARG A 90 8.89 -2.11 2.92
N SER A 91 9.98 -1.67 2.31
CA SER A 91 10.07 -1.43 0.86
C SER A 91 9.82 -2.70 0.05
N ASP A 92 10.40 -3.83 0.44
CA ASP A 92 10.16 -5.14 -0.20
C ASP A 92 8.68 -5.53 -0.15
N ALA A 93 8.02 -5.32 1.00
CA ALA A 93 6.61 -5.60 1.19
C ALA A 93 5.72 -4.71 0.30
N ILE A 94 6.03 -3.41 0.23
CA ILE A 94 5.29 -2.46 -0.60
C ILE A 94 5.51 -2.73 -2.08
N ASP A 95 6.74 -3.07 -2.50
CA ASP A 95 7.02 -3.44 -3.88
C ASP A 95 6.25 -4.70 -4.30
N TRP A 96 6.12 -5.67 -3.39
CA TRP A 96 5.26 -6.83 -3.62
C TRP A 96 3.78 -6.43 -3.74
N ILE A 97 3.26 -5.59 -2.84
CA ILE A 97 1.89 -5.06 -2.92
C ILE A 97 1.65 -4.39 -4.28
N TRP A 98 2.59 -3.59 -4.77
CA TRP A 98 2.47 -2.92 -6.07
C TRP A 98 2.39 -3.89 -7.23
N LYS A 99 3.24 -4.93 -7.24
CA LYS A 99 3.19 -5.96 -8.29
C LYS A 99 1.84 -6.66 -8.33
N VAL A 100 1.28 -6.99 -7.17
CA VAL A 100 -0.04 -7.64 -7.08
C VAL A 100 -1.17 -6.68 -7.49
N HIS A 101 -1.13 -5.43 -7.01
CA HIS A 101 -2.04 -4.36 -7.44
C HIS A 101 -2.04 -4.18 -8.96
N GLU A 102 -0.85 -4.14 -9.59
CA GLU A 102 -0.71 -4.00 -11.04
C GLU A 102 -1.17 -5.25 -11.81
N LEU A 103 -1.03 -6.45 -11.24
CA LEU A 103 -1.47 -7.71 -11.85
C LEU A 103 -3.00 -7.83 -11.84
N TYR A 104 -3.63 -7.55 -10.69
CA TYR A 104 -5.09 -7.65 -10.52
C TYR A 104 -5.85 -6.41 -10.99
N LYS A 105 -5.16 -5.30 -11.26
CA LYS A 105 -5.77 -4.00 -11.62
C LYS A 105 -6.71 -3.49 -10.54
N PHE A 106 -6.30 -3.65 -9.28
CA PHE A 106 -7.01 -3.07 -8.15
C PHE A 106 -7.09 -1.54 -8.28
N GLY A 107 -8.12 -0.97 -7.67
CA GLY A 107 -8.24 0.47 -7.53
C GLY A 107 -7.09 1.07 -6.72
N PRO A 108 -6.74 2.35 -6.92
CA PRO A 108 -5.64 2.98 -6.21
C PRO A 108 -5.83 2.99 -4.69
N LEU A 109 -7.08 3.10 -4.22
CA LEU A 109 -7.40 3.11 -2.81
C LEU A 109 -7.05 1.78 -2.12
N THR A 110 -7.17 0.64 -2.82
CA THR A 110 -6.76 -0.67 -2.32
C THR A 110 -5.27 -0.71 -1.99
N ALA A 111 -4.42 -0.18 -2.87
CA ALA A 111 -2.99 -0.08 -2.60
C ALA A 111 -2.71 0.87 -1.42
N VAL A 112 -3.33 2.04 -1.38
CA VAL A 112 -3.12 3.03 -0.30
C VAL A 112 -3.57 2.47 1.06
N LEU A 113 -4.73 1.80 1.13
CA LEU A 113 -5.20 1.17 2.36
C LEU A 113 -4.32 0.01 2.79
N SER A 114 -3.83 -0.80 1.86
CA SER A 114 -2.94 -1.91 2.21
C SER A 114 -1.65 -1.43 2.89
N VAL A 115 -1.06 -0.32 2.40
CA VAL A 115 0.10 0.32 3.05
C VAL A 115 -0.30 0.94 4.39
N ASN A 116 -1.46 1.57 4.49
CA ASN A 116 -1.96 2.13 5.75
C ASN A 116 -2.09 1.04 6.84
N TYR A 117 -2.65 -0.12 6.49
CA TYR A 117 -2.83 -1.22 7.44
C TYR A 117 -1.49 -1.81 7.86
N LEU A 118 -0.57 -2.01 6.91
CA LEU A 118 0.78 -2.49 7.15
C LEU A 118 1.51 -1.55 8.13
N ASP A 119 1.58 -0.25 7.81
CA ASP A 119 2.32 0.73 8.62
C ASP A 119 1.69 0.92 10.01
N ARG A 120 0.36 0.93 10.12
CA ARG A 120 -0.31 1.01 11.43
C ARG A 120 -0.08 -0.24 12.27
N PHE A 121 -0.08 -1.43 11.65
CA PHE A 121 0.22 -2.66 12.37
C PHE A 121 1.66 -2.67 12.89
N LEU A 122 2.63 -2.37 12.03
CA LEU A 122 4.05 -2.31 12.38
C LEU A 122 4.37 -1.21 13.41
N SER A 123 3.54 -0.17 13.48
CA SER A 123 3.72 0.86 14.52
C SER A 123 3.42 0.36 15.93
N VAL A 124 2.57 -0.66 16.07
CA VAL A 124 2.13 -1.23 17.37
C VAL A 124 2.89 -2.51 17.71
N PHE A 125 3.26 -3.30 16.71
CA PHE A 125 3.91 -4.60 16.91
C PHE A 125 5.35 -4.59 16.42
N ASP A 126 6.26 -5.00 17.29
CA ASP A 126 7.61 -5.36 16.89
C ASP A 126 7.60 -6.76 16.29
N LEU A 127 8.20 -6.90 15.12
CA LEU A 127 8.29 -8.20 14.45
C LEU A 127 9.39 -9.05 15.11
N PRO A 128 9.18 -10.37 15.26
CA PRO A 128 10.22 -11.27 15.72
C PRO A 128 11.30 -11.45 14.65
N GLN A 129 12.42 -12.07 15.02
CA GLN A 129 13.64 -12.28 14.22
C GLN A 129 13.44 -12.77 12.77
N GLU A 130 12.31 -13.38 12.43
CA GLU A 130 11.91 -13.72 11.05
C GLU A 130 11.13 -12.59 10.33
N GLU A 131 11.61 -11.36 10.46
CA GLU A 131 10.86 -10.16 10.05
C GLU A 131 10.44 -10.18 8.57
N ALA A 132 11.27 -10.68 7.66
CA ALA A 132 10.94 -10.71 6.23
C ALA A 132 9.76 -11.65 5.92
N CYS A 133 9.68 -12.79 6.59
CA CYS A 133 8.57 -13.74 6.41
C CYS A 133 7.28 -13.17 7.01
N MET A 134 7.36 -12.66 8.25
CA MET A 134 6.21 -12.09 8.92
C MET A 134 5.70 -10.83 8.22
N THR A 135 6.59 -9.99 7.70
CA THR A 135 6.21 -8.80 6.91
C THR A 135 5.56 -9.21 5.59
N GLN A 136 6.05 -10.25 4.91
CA GLN A 136 5.37 -10.75 3.71
C GLN A 136 3.96 -11.26 4.04
N LEU A 137 3.79 -12.02 5.13
CA LEU A 137 2.48 -12.47 5.59
C LEU A 137 1.56 -11.29 5.93
N LEU A 138 2.09 -10.29 6.63
CA LEU A 138 1.38 -9.05 6.95
C LEU A 138 0.98 -8.28 5.69
N ALA A 139 1.85 -8.22 4.68
CA ALA A 139 1.56 -7.58 3.40
C ALA A 139 0.42 -8.29 2.66
N VAL A 140 0.46 -9.63 2.61
CA VAL A 140 -0.62 -10.45 2.01
C VAL A 140 -1.95 -10.21 2.74
N ALA A 141 -1.95 -10.25 4.07
CA ALA A 141 -3.16 -10.02 4.87
C ALA A 141 -3.68 -8.58 4.73
N SER A 142 -2.79 -7.58 4.74
CA SER A 142 -3.13 -6.16 4.59
C SER A 142 -3.74 -5.88 3.21
N LEU A 143 -3.17 -6.46 2.15
CA LEU A 143 -3.72 -6.35 0.80
C LEU A 143 -5.06 -7.08 0.69
N SER A 144 -5.19 -8.27 1.26
CA SER A 144 -6.46 -9.00 1.23
C SER A 144 -7.58 -8.25 1.96
N LEU A 145 -7.28 -7.69 3.14
CA LEU A 145 -8.22 -6.83 3.85
C LEU A 145 -8.57 -5.57 3.05
N ALA A 146 -7.60 -4.91 2.42
CA ALA A 146 -7.85 -3.73 1.61
C ALA A 146 -8.74 -4.05 0.40
N ALA A 147 -8.46 -5.16 -0.28
CA ALA A 147 -9.28 -5.63 -1.39
C ALA A 147 -10.72 -5.94 -0.93
N LYS A 148 -10.91 -6.54 0.25
CA LYS A 148 -12.24 -6.75 0.85
C LYS A 148 -13.00 -5.47 1.18
N MET A 149 -12.29 -4.37 1.42
CA MET A 149 -12.91 -3.08 1.73
C MET A 149 -13.33 -2.31 0.48
N GLU A 150 -12.57 -2.42 -0.61
CA GLU A 150 -12.70 -1.52 -1.76
C GLU A 150 -13.09 -2.21 -3.08
N GLU A 151 -12.73 -3.48 -3.26
CA GLU A 151 -12.95 -4.16 -4.53
C GLU A 151 -14.31 -4.87 -4.56
N THR A 152 -14.98 -4.83 -5.70
CA THR A 152 -16.25 -5.54 -5.91
C THR A 152 -16.06 -7.05 -6.02
N VAL A 153 -14.90 -7.47 -6.50
CA VAL A 153 -14.50 -8.88 -6.65
C VAL A 153 -13.14 -9.06 -6.00
N VAL A 154 -13.11 -9.86 -4.95
CA VAL A 154 -11.90 -10.08 -4.15
C VAL A 154 -11.34 -11.46 -4.49
N PRO A 155 -10.10 -11.57 -4.99
CA PRO A 155 -9.44 -12.85 -5.18
C PRO A 155 -9.30 -13.60 -3.85
N HIS A 156 -9.27 -14.93 -3.91
CA HIS A 156 -9.03 -15.72 -2.71
C HIS A 156 -7.63 -15.41 -2.14
N PRO A 157 -7.41 -15.40 -0.81
CA PRO A 157 -6.10 -15.01 -0.25
C PRO A 157 -4.92 -15.86 -0.74
N LEU A 158 -5.18 -17.12 -1.13
CA LEU A 158 -4.15 -17.95 -1.78
C LEU A 158 -3.73 -17.42 -3.14
N ASP A 159 -4.68 -16.90 -3.93
CA ASP A 159 -4.44 -16.40 -5.28
C ASP A 159 -3.66 -15.09 -5.25
N LEU A 160 -3.75 -14.31 -4.15
CA LEU A 160 -2.97 -13.09 -3.98
C LEU A 160 -1.45 -13.35 -3.88
N GLN A 161 -1.00 -14.58 -3.57
CA GLN A 161 0.41 -14.93 -3.36
C GLN A 161 1.19 -15.16 -4.66
N VAL A 162 1.12 -14.17 -5.55
CA VAL A 162 1.72 -14.17 -6.89
C VAL A 162 2.94 -13.23 -6.94
N CYS A 163 3.46 -12.97 -8.14
CA CYS A 163 4.55 -12.02 -8.40
C CYS A 163 5.85 -12.33 -7.64
N ASP A 164 6.26 -13.60 -7.68
CA ASP A 164 7.49 -14.10 -7.01
C ASP A 164 7.52 -13.83 -5.50
N ALA A 165 6.37 -14.00 -4.83
CA ALA A 165 6.30 -14.01 -3.38
C ALA A 165 7.40 -14.94 -2.80
N LYS A 166 8.24 -14.38 -1.93
CA LYS A 166 9.40 -15.09 -1.34
C LYS A 166 8.95 -16.29 -0.48
N TYR A 167 7.76 -16.17 0.09
CA TYR A 167 7.13 -17.14 0.99
C TYR A 167 5.71 -17.44 0.49
N VAL A 168 5.24 -18.65 0.76
CA VAL A 168 3.86 -19.07 0.50
C VAL A 168 3.27 -19.57 1.81
N PHE A 169 2.09 -19.07 2.13
CA PHE A 169 1.35 -19.31 3.36
C PHE A 169 0.05 -20.05 3.08
N GLU A 170 -0.36 -20.88 4.03
CA GLU A 170 -1.68 -21.50 4.00
C GLU A 170 -2.78 -20.46 4.25
N THR A 171 -3.98 -20.70 3.70
CA THR A 171 -5.15 -19.82 3.89
C THR A 171 -5.41 -19.54 5.37
N ARG A 172 -5.26 -20.57 6.22
CA ARG A 172 -5.48 -20.47 7.67
C ARG A 172 -4.52 -19.46 8.31
N THR A 173 -3.26 -19.49 7.93
CA THR A 173 -2.22 -18.56 8.39
C THR A 173 -2.54 -17.13 7.96
N ILE A 174 -2.98 -16.93 6.71
CA ILE A 174 -3.38 -15.62 6.21
C ILE A 174 -4.59 -15.10 6.99
N LYS A 175 -5.65 -15.90 7.15
CA LYS A 175 -6.85 -15.52 7.92
C LYS A 175 -6.54 -15.16 9.37
N ARG A 176 -5.61 -15.88 10.03
CA ARG A 176 -5.14 -15.55 11.38
C ARG A 176 -4.44 -14.19 11.41
N MET A 177 -3.59 -13.91 10.43
CA MET A 177 -2.95 -12.60 10.30
C MET A 177 -3.97 -11.49 10.02
N GLU A 178 -4.97 -11.73 9.16
CA GLU A 178 -6.07 -10.77 8.92
C GLU A 178 -6.77 -10.41 10.23
N LEU A 179 -7.10 -11.40 11.06
CA LEU A 179 -7.72 -11.16 12.35
C LEU A 179 -6.81 -10.39 13.31
N ALA A 180 -5.51 -10.68 13.31
CA ALA A 180 -4.53 -9.92 14.09
C ALA A 180 -4.49 -8.45 13.66
N VAL A 181 -4.48 -8.17 12.35
CA VAL A 181 -4.55 -6.81 11.80
C VAL A 181 -5.85 -6.12 12.20
N LEU A 182 -7.00 -6.77 12.01
CA LEU A 182 -8.30 -6.21 12.40
C LEU A 182 -8.34 -5.82 13.88
N ASN A 183 -7.86 -6.70 14.77
CA ASN A 183 -7.82 -6.45 16.20
C ASN A 183 -6.84 -5.32 16.57
N ALA A 184 -5.63 -5.33 16.00
CA ALA A 184 -4.63 -4.28 16.17
C ALA A 184 -5.19 -2.89 15.80
N LEU A 185 -5.91 -2.85 14.68
CA LEU A 185 -6.49 -1.62 14.15
C LEU A 185 -7.87 -1.29 14.74
N LYS A 186 -8.33 -2.06 15.73
CA LYS A 186 -9.65 -1.92 16.37
C LYS A 186 -10.78 -1.87 15.35
N TRP A 187 -10.66 -2.66 14.29
CA TRP A 187 -11.59 -2.76 13.16
C TRP A 187 -11.81 -1.46 12.37
N ARG A 188 -10.93 -0.46 12.55
CA ARG A 188 -10.98 0.83 11.84
C ARG A 188 -10.30 0.71 10.48
N MET A 189 -11.00 0.03 9.57
CA MET A 189 -10.51 -0.31 8.23
C MET A 189 -10.79 0.80 7.22
N GLN A 190 -11.85 1.58 7.38
CA GLN A 190 -12.11 2.73 6.52
C GLN A 190 -11.21 3.93 6.88
N ALA A 191 -9.91 3.79 6.60
CA ALA A 191 -8.92 4.80 6.90
C ALA A 191 -9.10 6.04 6.03
N VAL A 192 -8.88 7.22 6.61
CA VAL A 192 -8.81 8.48 5.87
C VAL A 192 -7.43 8.57 5.23
N THR A 193 -7.39 8.69 3.91
CA THR A 193 -6.16 8.69 3.13
C THR A 193 -6.05 9.97 2.28
N ALA A 194 -4.92 10.18 1.60
CA ALA A 194 -4.78 11.34 0.72
C ALA A 194 -5.83 11.32 -0.41
N CYS A 195 -6.25 10.13 -0.85
CA CYS A 195 -7.34 9.97 -1.81
C CYS A 195 -8.67 10.53 -1.30
N SER A 196 -8.91 10.55 0.02
CA SER A 196 -10.13 11.12 0.59
C SER A 196 -10.22 12.64 0.42
N PHE A 197 -9.09 13.34 0.30
CA PHE A 197 -9.03 14.80 0.25
C PHE A 197 -8.71 15.36 -1.15
N ILE A 198 -8.22 14.52 -2.08
CA ILE A 198 -7.62 15.01 -3.32
C ILE A 198 -8.61 15.79 -4.20
N ASP A 199 -9.85 15.29 -4.32
CA ASP A 199 -10.89 15.92 -5.12
C ASP A 199 -11.23 17.34 -4.62
N TYR A 200 -11.32 17.51 -3.29
CA TYR A 200 -11.55 18.80 -2.67
C TYR A 200 -10.42 19.80 -2.97
N TYR A 201 -9.16 19.40 -2.79
CA TYR A 201 -8.04 20.31 -3.04
C TYR A 201 -7.87 20.63 -4.53
N LEU A 202 -8.16 19.68 -5.42
CA LEU A 202 -8.12 19.93 -6.85
C LEU A 202 -9.15 20.98 -7.28
N HIS A 203 -10.39 20.89 -6.81
CA HIS A 203 -11.41 21.94 -7.06
C HIS A 203 -10.98 23.27 -6.43
N LYS A 204 -10.61 23.25 -5.15
CA LYS A 204 -10.30 24.47 -4.40
C LYS A 204 -9.11 25.26 -4.95
N PHE A 205 -8.11 24.57 -5.49
CA PHE A 205 -6.93 25.20 -6.11
C PHE A 205 -7.13 25.52 -7.59
N ASN A 206 -8.20 25.04 -8.19
CA ASN A 206 -8.60 25.32 -9.56
C ASN A 206 -9.78 26.31 -9.61
N ASP A 207 -9.88 27.22 -8.63
CA ASP A 207 -10.95 28.23 -8.54
C ASP A 207 -12.38 27.66 -8.59
N ASP A 208 -12.57 26.48 -7.98
CA ASP A 208 -13.80 25.68 -7.98
C ASP A 208 -14.22 25.14 -9.37
N ASP A 209 -13.35 25.26 -10.38
CA ASP A 209 -13.55 24.63 -11.69
C ASP A 209 -13.24 23.12 -11.62
N THR A 210 -13.97 22.34 -12.43
CA THR A 210 -13.78 20.89 -12.53
C THR A 210 -12.35 20.57 -12.94
N PRO A 211 -11.60 19.76 -12.15
CA PRO A 211 -10.24 19.40 -12.49
C PRO A 211 -10.22 18.52 -13.73
N SER A 212 -9.19 18.72 -14.55
CA SER A 212 -9.00 17.88 -15.74
C SER A 212 -8.74 16.41 -15.35
N THR A 213 -9.16 15.48 -16.21
CA THR A 213 -8.87 14.04 -16.01
C THR A 213 -7.37 13.76 -15.89
N SER A 214 -6.53 14.55 -16.56
CA SER A 214 -5.07 14.46 -16.43
C SER A 214 -4.58 14.89 -15.05
N ALA A 215 -5.13 15.95 -14.46
CA ALA A 215 -4.79 16.37 -13.10
C ALA A 215 -5.20 15.32 -12.06
N LEU A 216 -6.39 14.73 -12.21
CA LEU A 216 -6.86 13.63 -11.35
C LEU A 216 -5.95 12.40 -11.45
N SER A 217 -5.69 11.92 -12.67
CA SER A 217 -4.81 10.76 -12.92
C SER A 217 -3.39 11.01 -12.35
N ARG A 218 -2.82 12.19 -12.64
CA ARG A 218 -1.52 12.62 -12.12
C ARG A 218 -1.50 12.64 -10.59
N SER A 219 -2.59 13.07 -9.95
CA SER A 219 -2.68 13.12 -8.50
C SER A 219 -2.70 11.72 -7.89
N VAL A 220 -3.43 10.79 -8.49
CA VAL A 220 -3.45 9.39 -8.05
C VAL A 220 -2.06 8.76 -8.13
N ASP A 221 -1.35 8.95 -9.25
CA ASP A 221 0.02 8.44 -9.43
C ASP A 221 0.99 9.00 -8.39
N LEU A 222 0.87 10.30 -8.08
CA LEU A 222 1.69 10.96 -7.07
C LEU A 222 1.38 10.40 -5.68
N ILE A 223 0.10 10.27 -5.30
CA ILE A 223 -0.31 9.69 -4.00
C ILE A 223 0.24 8.26 -3.86
N LEU A 224 0.05 7.42 -4.87
CA LEU A 224 0.59 6.07 -4.92
C LEU A 224 2.11 6.07 -4.72
N SER A 225 2.82 6.98 -5.38
CA SER A 225 4.27 7.08 -5.26
C SER A 225 4.72 7.55 -3.87
N THR A 226 3.99 8.46 -3.22
CA THR A 226 4.30 8.88 -1.84
C THR A 226 4.21 7.73 -0.84
N CYS A 227 3.27 6.79 -1.03
CA CYS A 227 3.10 5.63 -0.15
C CYS A 227 4.34 4.73 -0.10
N LYS A 228 5.10 4.66 -1.19
CA LYS A 228 6.34 3.85 -1.28
C LYS A 228 7.47 4.42 -0.43
N VAL A 229 7.55 5.74 -0.30
CA VAL A 229 8.69 6.42 0.30
C VAL A 229 8.41 6.73 1.78
N ALA A 230 9.14 6.05 2.67
CA ALA A 230 8.91 6.14 4.13
C ALA A 230 9.01 7.57 4.69
N GLU A 231 9.81 8.45 4.08
CA GLU A 231 9.94 9.86 4.48
C GLU A 231 8.59 10.61 4.46
N PHE A 232 7.61 10.20 3.64
CA PHE A 232 6.29 10.80 3.62
C PHE A 232 5.42 10.49 4.84
N LEU A 233 5.78 9.48 5.65
CA LEU A 233 5.06 9.14 6.88
C LEU A 233 5.09 10.26 7.93
N VAL A 234 5.99 11.24 7.78
CA VAL A 234 6.00 12.43 8.64
C VAL A 234 4.82 13.36 8.37
N PHE A 235 4.19 13.28 7.20
CA PHE A 235 3.09 14.13 6.76
C PHE A 235 1.73 13.47 6.98
N ARG A 236 0.72 14.27 7.27
CA ARG A 236 -0.66 13.80 7.35
C ARG A 236 -1.21 13.56 5.95
N PRO A 237 -2.08 12.56 5.73
CA PRO A 237 -2.80 12.38 4.46
C PRO A 237 -3.40 13.66 3.85
N SER A 238 -3.96 14.57 4.66
CA SER A 238 -4.48 15.88 4.24
C SER A 238 -3.40 16.83 3.72
N GLU A 239 -2.22 16.81 4.34
CA GLU A 239 -1.04 17.58 3.91
C GLU A 239 -0.52 17.03 2.58
N ILE A 240 -0.40 15.70 2.46
CA ILE A 240 0.02 15.03 1.22
C ILE A 240 -0.96 15.35 0.08
N ALA A 241 -2.27 15.27 0.31
CA ALA A 241 -3.28 15.55 -0.71
C ALA A 241 -3.21 16.99 -1.22
N ALA A 242 -3.06 17.98 -0.33
CA ALA A 242 -2.91 19.37 -0.72
C ALA A 242 -1.64 19.59 -1.55
N SER A 243 -0.50 19.04 -1.11
CA SER A 243 0.76 19.13 -1.84
C SER A 243 0.69 18.47 -3.21
N VAL A 244 0.07 17.28 -3.30
CA VAL A 244 -0.15 16.58 -4.57
C VAL A 244 -1.02 17.40 -5.52
N ALA A 245 -2.11 18.00 -5.02
CA ALA A 245 -2.99 18.84 -5.84
C ALA A 245 -2.24 20.05 -6.43
N LEU A 246 -1.35 20.69 -5.65
CA LEU A 246 -0.48 21.77 -6.14
C LEU A 246 0.42 21.27 -7.28
N VAL A 247 1.16 20.18 -7.08
CA VAL A 247 2.05 19.57 -8.11
C VAL A 247 1.28 19.10 -9.34
N ALA A 248 0.02 18.70 -9.17
CA ALA A 248 -0.84 18.23 -10.26
C ALA A 248 -1.38 19.38 -11.13
N LEU A 249 -1.65 20.55 -10.52
CA LEU A 249 -2.21 21.74 -11.17
C LEU A 249 -1.16 22.79 -11.59
N GLU A 250 0.12 22.55 -11.33
CA GLU A 250 1.16 23.54 -11.54
C GLU A 250 1.52 23.75 -13.02
N GLU A 251 1.17 24.95 -13.50
CA GLU A 251 1.74 25.56 -14.70
C GLU A 251 2.74 26.69 -14.34
N HIS A 252 2.57 27.37 -13.19
CA HIS A 252 3.42 28.48 -12.75
C HIS A 252 3.55 28.62 -11.21
N GLU A 253 4.78 28.84 -10.70
CA GLU A 253 5.08 28.95 -9.25
C GLU A 253 4.33 30.09 -8.52
N THR A 254 4.06 31.21 -9.20
CA THR A 254 3.44 32.40 -8.58
C THR A 254 2.07 32.11 -7.97
N SER A 255 1.31 31.18 -8.55
CA SER A 255 -0.03 30.82 -8.07
C SER A 255 0.00 29.92 -6.83
N MET A 256 1.14 29.26 -6.55
CA MET A 256 1.24 28.27 -5.48
C MET A 256 0.98 28.87 -4.09
N PHE A 257 1.62 29.99 -3.75
CA PHE A 257 1.45 30.61 -2.42
C PHE A 257 0.02 31.12 -2.20
N GLU A 258 -0.64 31.58 -3.27
CA GLU A 258 -2.04 32.00 -3.23
C GLU A 258 -2.96 30.80 -2.99
N ARG A 259 -2.75 29.69 -3.69
CA ARG A 259 -3.47 28.42 -3.48
C ARG A 259 -3.25 27.85 -2.08
N VAL A 260 -2.02 27.82 -1.59
CA VAL A 260 -1.73 27.38 -0.21
C VAL A 260 -2.40 28.31 0.81
N ALA A 261 -2.58 29.59 0.49
CA ALA A 261 -3.31 30.50 1.35
C ALA A 261 -4.80 30.15 1.47
N THR A 262 -5.41 29.56 0.44
CA THR A 262 -6.81 29.11 0.41
C THR A 262 -7.04 27.73 1.04
N CYS A 263 -5.97 27.01 1.42
CA CYS A 263 -6.05 25.78 2.22
C CYS A 263 -7.00 25.94 3.42
N TYR A 264 -7.64 24.83 3.80
CA TYR A 264 -8.53 24.78 4.95
C TYR A 264 -7.85 25.34 6.21
N LYS A 265 -8.59 26.15 7.00
CA LYS A 265 -8.02 27.02 8.06
C LYS A 265 -7.15 26.28 9.08
N ASN A 266 -7.47 25.03 9.38
CA ASN A 266 -6.78 24.22 10.39
C ASN A 266 -5.55 23.47 9.84
N LEU A 267 -5.30 23.54 8.52
CA LEU A 267 -4.15 22.88 7.91
C LEU A 267 -2.88 23.71 8.11
N LYS A 268 -1.80 23.06 8.54
CA LYS A 268 -0.50 23.71 8.75
C LYS A 268 0.19 23.98 7.41
N LYS A 269 0.00 25.20 6.89
CA LYS A 269 0.51 25.66 5.57
C LYS A 269 2.01 25.40 5.37
N GLU A 270 2.82 25.62 6.40
CA GLU A 270 4.27 25.34 6.37
C GLU A 270 4.58 23.87 6.07
N ARG A 271 3.77 22.95 6.59
CA ARG A 271 3.94 21.51 6.37
C ARG A 271 3.53 21.08 4.97
N VAL A 272 2.49 21.72 4.42
CA VAL A 272 2.09 21.54 3.01
C VAL A 272 3.20 21.98 2.07
N LEU A 273 3.82 23.14 2.32
CA LEU A 273 4.95 23.62 1.51
C LEU A 273 6.15 22.67 1.59
N ARG A 274 6.51 22.22 2.79
CA ARG A 274 7.60 21.25 2.98
C ARG A 274 7.32 19.91 2.28
N CYS A 275 6.08 19.42 2.33
CA CYS A 275 5.69 18.19 1.64
C CYS A 275 5.74 18.39 0.12
N TYR A 276 5.25 19.53 -0.37
CA TYR A 276 5.31 19.93 -1.77
C TYR A 276 6.74 19.96 -2.32
N GLU A 277 7.67 20.63 -1.62
CA GLU A 277 9.09 20.67 -1.97
C GLU A 277 9.68 19.24 -2.04
N MET A 278 9.35 18.39 -1.06
CA MET A 278 9.82 17.01 -1.03
C MET A 278 9.27 16.17 -2.20
N ILE A 279 8.02 16.38 -2.61
CA ILE A 279 7.46 15.72 -3.81
C ILE A 279 8.23 16.16 -5.06
N GLN A 280 8.45 17.47 -5.22
CA GLN A 280 9.20 18.01 -6.36
C GLN A 280 10.62 17.45 -6.42
N ASP A 281 11.34 17.43 -5.29
CA ASP A 281 12.68 16.85 -5.19
C ASP A 281 12.71 15.38 -5.59
N LYS A 282 11.74 14.57 -5.14
CA LYS A 282 11.67 13.14 -5.49
C LYS A 282 11.26 12.92 -6.94
N ILE A 283 10.49 13.82 -7.56
CA ILE A 283 10.20 13.81 -9.00
C ILE A 283 11.49 14.09 -9.78
N ILE A 284 12.26 15.13 -9.39
CA ILE A 284 13.53 15.49 -10.04
C ILE A 284 14.54 14.35 -9.93
N MET A 285 14.64 13.71 -8.76
CA MET A 285 15.48 12.53 -8.54
C MET A 285 14.98 11.25 -9.24
N ARG A 286 13.84 11.29 -9.94
CA ARG A 286 13.16 10.13 -10.56
C ARG A 286 12.80 9.00 -9.59
N ASN A 287 12.73 9.27 -8.30
CA ASN A 287 12.27 8.31 -7.30
C ASN A 287 10.74 8.17 -7.30
N ILE A 288 10.05 9.19 -7.80
CA ILE A 288 8.61 9.17 -8.08
C ILE A 288 8.46 9.13 -9.60
N MET A 289 8.06 7.97 -10.14
CA MET A 289 7.89 7.78 -11.57
C MET A 289 6.59 8.44 -12.03
N ARG A 290 6.69 9.42 -12.94
CA ARG A 290 5.59 9.77 -13.84
C ARG A 290 5.35 8.55 -14.75
N GLN A 291 4.47 7.63 -14.36
CA GLN A 291 4.16 6.49 -15.23
C GLN A 291 3.40 7.02 -16.45
N SER A 292 4.03 6.99 -17.63
CA SER A 292 3.27 6.93 -18.88
C SER A 292 2.83 5.48 -19.07
N ALA A 293 1.53 5.26 -19.29
CA ALA A 293 0.94 3.95 -19.58
C ALA A 293 1.84 3.10 -20.50
N GLY A 294 2.28 1.90 -20.04
CA GLY A 294 2.95 0.98 -20.98
C GLY A 294 3.86 -0.14 -20.48
N SER A 295 3.93 -0.51 -19.20
CA SER A 295 4.65 -1.75 -18.82
C SER A 295 3.68 -2.77 -18.23
N VAL A 296 3.19 -3.66 -19.09
CA VAL A 296 2.35 -4.80 -18.70
C VAL A 296 3.25 -6.01 -18.54
N PHE A 297 3.41 -6.49 -17.31
CA PHE A 297 3.85 -7.87 -17.07
C PHE A 297 2.72 -8.81 -17.49
N SER A 298 2.77 -9.32 -18.71
CA SER A 298 1.85 -10.35 -19.18
C SER A 298 2.33 -11.73 -18.71
N ILE A 299 1.77 -12.21 -17.59
CA ILE A 299 1.81 -13.64 -17.25
C ILE A 299 0.58 -14.28 -17.92
N PRO A 300 0.72 -15.31 -18.76
CA PRO A 300 -0.41 -15.91 -19.45
C PRO A 300 -1.38 -16.55 -18.45
N LYS A 301 -2.66 -16.13 -18.48
CA LYS A 301 -3.75 -16.63 -17.62
C LYS A 301 -4.22 -18.06 -17.97
N SER A 302 -3.55 -18.75 -18.90
CA SER A 302 -3.93 -20.09 -19.37
C SER A 302 -2.69 -20.92 -19.70
N PRO A 303 -2.69 -22.24 -19.41
CA PRO A 303 -1.59 -23.16 -19.73
C PRO A 303 -1.22 -23.18 -21.23
N ILE A 304 -2.11 -22.73 -22.11
CA ILE A 304 -1.87 -22.68 -23.56
C ILE A 304 -0.85 -21.60 -23.95
N GLY A 305 -0.76 -20.49 -23.21
CA GLY A 305 0.08 -19.34 -23.56
C GLY A 305 1.56 -19.48 -23.18
N VAL A 306 1.92 -20.59 -22.52
CA VAL A 306 3.28 -20.82 -21.99
C VAL A 306 4.28 -21.09 -23.14
N LEU A 307 3.82 -21.62 -24.27
CA LEU A 307 4.67 -21.91 -25.43
C LEU A 307 4.97 -20.66 -26.28
N ASP A 308 3.99 -19.76 -26.44
CA ASP A 308 4.19 -18.52 -27.21
C ASP A 308 5.07 -17.50 -26.46
N ALA A 309 4.93 -17.40 -25.13
CA ALA A 309 5.79 -16.53 -24.32
C ALA A 309 7.27 -16.97 -24.34
N ALA A 310 7.53 -18.28 -24.44
CA ALA A 310 8.88 -18.81 -24.60
C ALA A 310 9.43 -18.59 -26.03
N ALA A 311 8.57 -18.64 -27.05
CA ALA A 311 8.96 -18.42 -28.45
C ALA A 311 9.35 -16.94 -28.72
N CYS A 312 8.74 -15.98 -28.03
CA CYS A 312 9.12 -14.57 -28.15
C CYS A 312 10.49 -14.22 -27.56
N ILE A 313 11.03 -15.06 -26.66
CA ILE A 313 12.36 -14.86 -26.05
C ILE A 313 13.47 -15.45 -26.95
N SER A 314 13.15 -16.39 -27.84
CA SER A 314 14.13 -17.07 -28.69
C SER A 314 14.32 -16.46 -30.09
N GLN A 315 13.58 -15.42 -30.47
CA GLN A 315 13.61 -14.86 -31.84
C GLN A 315 14.25 -13.47 -31.96
N GLN A 316 14.96 -13.01 -30.93
CA GLN A 316 15.58 -11.67 -30.93
C GLN A 316 17.12 -11.70 -30.98
N SER A 317 17.70 -12.77 -31.53
CA SER A 317 19.15 -12.95 -31.60
C SER A 317 19.63 -13.57 -32.91
N GLU A 318 19.14 -13.08 -34.06
CA GLU A 318 19.76 -13.39 -35.36
C GLU A 318 19.65 -12.15 -36.26
N ASP A 319 20.70 -11.32 -36.30
CA ASP A 319 21.10 -10.62 -37.53
C ASP A 319 22.47 -9.90 -37.39
N THR A 320 23.36 -10.20 -38.35
CA THR A 320 24.53 -9.43 -38.85
C THR A 320 25.96 -9.67 -38.28
N PHE A 321 26.74 -10.41 -39.09
CA PHE A 321 28.17 -10.25 -39.45
C PHE A 321 29.34 -10.85 -38.61
N VAL A 322 29.88 -11.97 -39.15
CA VAL A 322 31.30 -12.33 -39.39
C VAL A 322 32.35 -12.15 -38.26
N GLY A 323 32.78 -13.27 -37.67
CA GLY A 323 34.04 -13.37 -36.90
C GLY A 323 34.16 -14.65 -36.04
N SER A 324 35.07 -15.55 -36.44
CA SER A 324 35.46 -16.88 -35.92
C SER A 324 35.67 -17.09 -34.39
N PRO A 325 35.78 -18.36 -33.91
CA PRO A 325 35.12 -18.84 -32.68
C PRO A 325 36.05 -19.18 -31.51
N ALA A 326 35.41 -19.69 -30.44
CA ALA A 326 35.90 -20.48 -29.30
C ALA A 326 36.02 -19.73 -27.96
N THR A 327 35.06 -19.96 -27.05
CA THR A 327 35.27 -20.75 -25.83
C THR A 327 33.98 -20.85 -25.00
N ASN A 328 33.71 -22.07 -24.55
CA ASN A 328 32.64 -22.51 -23.66
C ASN A 328 32.51 -21.66 -22.39
N TYR A 329 31.28 -21.35 -21.97
CA TYR A 329 30.89 -21.39 -20.56
C TYR A 329 29.43 -21.82 -20.41
N GLU A 330 29.26 -22.89 -19.62
CA GLU A 330 28.03 -23.58 -19.31
C GLU A 330 27.04 -22.69 -18.53
N SER A 331 25.76 -22.86 -18.86
CA SER A 331 24.63 -22.28 -18.16
C SER A 331 24.49 -22.86 -16.76
N SER A 332 24.33 -22.02 -15.74
CA SER A 332 23.69 -22.42 -14.49
C SER A 332 22.39 -21.64 -14.30
N ALA A 333 21.28 -22.30 -14.62
CA ALA A 333 19.94 -21.84 -14.27
C ALA A 333 19.74 -22.04 -12.76
N SER A 334 19.73 -20.95 -12.00
CA SER A 334 19.44 -20.98 -10.57
C SER A 334 17.93 -21.07 -10.32
N SER A 335 17.42 -22.28 -10.13
CA SER A 335 16.07 -22.52 -9.59
C SER A 335 16.00 -21.98 -8.15
N LYS A 336 15.43 -20.78 -7.97
CA LYS A 336 15.12 -20.22 -6.63
C LYS A 336 14.02 -21.06 -5.98
N ARG A 337 14.41 -21.94 -5.06
CA ARG A 337 13.55 -22.79 -4.24
C ARG A 337 12.74 -21.91 -3.27
N ARG A 338 11.40 -21.91 -3.40
CA ARG A 338 10.47 -21.24 -2.45
C ARG A 338 10.57 -21.93 -1.08
N ARG A 339 10.59 -21.16 0.02
CA ARG A 339 10.53 -21.71 1.38
C ARG A 339 9.07 -21.78 1.83
N ILE A 340 8.67 -22.93 2.38
CA ILE A 340 7.40 -23.10 3.08
C ILE A 340 7.67 -22.73 4.54
N CYS A 341 7.00 -21.70 5.04
CA CYS A 341 6.95 -21.41 6.47
C CYS A 341 5.66 -22.03 7.01
N ARG A 342 5.79 -22.89 8.02
CA ARG A 342 4.66 -23.53 8.70
C ARG A 342 4.17 -22.64 9.84
#